data_AF-A0A9E4V551-F1
#
_entry.id   AF-A0A9E4V551-F1
#
_cell.length_a   1.000
_cell.length_b   1.000
_cell.length_c   1.000
_cell.angle_alpha   90.00
_cell.angle_beta   90.00
_cell.angle_gamma   90.00
#
_symmetry.space_group_name_H-M   'P 1'
#
loop_
_entity.id
_entity.type
_entity.pdbx_description
1 polymer ?
#
loop_
_entity_poly.entity_id
_entity_poly.type
_entity_poly.pdbx_seq_one_letter_code
_entity_poly.pdbx_strand_id
1 'polypeptide(L)'
;MEQSQKIPPGSRAEDQSRPSEEVVHELVRELERLLESGQRPEVLDRFGGLHPVDQGEVLAGLPRELRQSLLAELDASVVAGILEFLEPGKLAEMVGGREPADLAQVLDLTGPDVAVDLLRQIPEEKR
;
A
#
# COMPACT_ATOMS: atom_id res chain seq x y z
N MET A 1 -5.93 42.21 30.88
CA MET A 1 -4.78 41.28 30.90
C MET A 1 -5.33 39.92 30.48
N GLU A 2 -5.63 39.76 29.18
CA GLU A 2 -4.69 39.40 28.11
C GLU A 2 -4.21 37.94 28.21
N GLN A 3 -4.93 37.09 27.47
CA GLN A 3 -4.46 36.02 26.59
C GLN A 3 -3.10 35.37 26.88
N SER A 4 -3.11 34.03 27.02
CA SER A 4 -2.13 33.19 26.31
C SER A 4 -2.67 31.76 26.16
N GLN A 5 -3.51 31.58 25.14
CA GLN A 5 -3.54 30.33 24.39
C GLN A 5 -2.18 30.16 23.71
N LYS A 6 -1.46 29.08 24.03
CA LYS A 6 -0.42 28.52 23.16
C LYS A 6 -0.40 27.00 23.33
N ILE A 7 -1.35 26.34 22.69
CA ILE A 7 -1.17 24.94 22.27
C ILE A 7 -1.12 24.99 20.74
N PRO A 8 -0.02 24.57 20.09
CA PRO A 8 0.02 24.53 18.64
C PRO A 8 -0.99 23.49 18.15
N PRO A 9 -1.91 23.80 17.21
CA PRO A 9 -2.68 22.80 16.50
C PRO A 9 -1.82 22.32 15.32
N GLY A 10 -0.78 21.55 15.60
CA GLY A 10 -0.02 20.82 14.60
C GLY A 10 -0.24 19.33 14.82
N SER A 11 -0.85 18.66 13.83
CA SER A 11 -0.90 17.19 13.70
C SER A 11 -1.96 16.41 14.50
N ARG A 12 -3.18 16.94 14.66
CA ARG A 12 -4.37 16.13 15.08
C ARG A 12 -5.31 15.72 13.94
N ALA A 13 -4.90 15.92 12.68
CA ALA A 13 -5.75 15.60 11.53
C ALA A 13 -5.59 14.16 11.02
N GLU A 14 -4.53 13.44 11.39
CA GLU A 14 -4.21 12.13 10.78
C GLU A 14 -4.62 10.92 11.64
N ASP A 15 -4.96 11.13 12.92
CA ASP A 15 -5.23 10.05 13.89
C ASP A 15 -6.71 9.63 13.97
N GLN A 16 -7.63 10.33 13.29
CA GLN A 16 -9.08 10.18 13.50
C GLN A 16 -9.83 9.42 12.39
N SER A 17 -9.16 8.82 11.42
CA SER A 17 -9.84 8.12 10.31
C SER A 17 -9.15 6.85 9.84
N ARG A 18 -8.29 6.24 10.67
CA ARG A 18 -7.87 4.87 10.37
C ARG A 18 -9.06 3.94 10.60
N PRO A 19 -9.48 3.15 9.59
CA PRO A 19 -10.47 2.12 9.82
C PRO A 19 -9.99 1.21 10.94
N SER A 20 -10.91 0.77 11.81
CA SER A 20 -10.56 -0.22 12.82
C SER A 20 -10.04 -1.48 12.15
N GLU A 21 -9.16 -2.23 12.81
CA GLU A 21 -8.61 -3.50 12.29
C GLU A 21 -9.71 -4.46 11.81
N GLU A 22 -10.85 -4.47 12.51
CA GLU A 22 -12.05 -5.22 12.11
C GLU A 22 -12.60 -4.80 10.74
N VAL A 23 -12.61 -3.50 10.43
CA VAL A 23 -13.06 -2.97 9.13
C VAL A 23 -12.10 -3.39 8.01
N VAL A 24 -10.79 -3.37 8.28
CA VAL A 24 -9.78 -3.85 7.31
C VAL A 24 -9.96 -5.34 7.05
N HIS A 25 -10.19 -6.15 8.08
CA HIS A 25 -10.45 -7.58 7.91
C HIS A 25 -11.72 -7.89 7.11
N GLU A 26 -12.81 -7.14 7.33
CA GLU A 26 -14.02 -7.30 6.51
C GLU A 26 -13.77 -6.90 5.06
N LEU A 27 -13.01 -5.82 4.84
CA LEU A 27 -12.63 -5.36 3.50
C LEU A 27 -11.75 -6.38 2.76
N VAL A 28 -10.80 -7.01 3.45
CA VAL A 28 -9.99 -8.11 2.90
C VAL A 28 -10.90 -9.25 2.44
N ARG A 29 -11.81 -9.74 3.31
CA ARG A 29 -12.74 -10.83 2.95
C ARG A 29 -13.66 -10.45 1.79
N GLU A 30 -14.10 -9.20 1.74
CA GLU A 30 -14.91 -8.70 0.62
C GLU A 30 -14.12 -8.72 -0.69
N LEU A 31 -12.90 -8.17 -0.69
CA LEU A 31 -12.01 -8.13 -1.86
C LEU A 31 -11.62 -9.53 -2.33
N GLU A 32 -11.34 -10.46 -1.42
CA GLU A 32 -11.11 -11.87 -1.75
C GLU A 32 -12.29 -12.44 -2.56
N ARG A 33 -13.51 -12.31 -2.04
CA ARG A 33 -14.72 -12.79 -2.70
C ARG A 33 -14.93 -12.14 -4.07
N LEU A 34 -14.66 -10.84 -4.19
CA LEU A 34 -14.78 -10.11 -5.46
C LEU A 34 -13.72 -10.56 -6.48
N LEU A 35 -12.48 -10.77 -6.05
CA LEU A 35 -11.39 -11.28 -6.89
C LEU A 35 -11.68 -12.71 -7.37
N GLU A 36 -12.17 -13.58 -6.50
CA GLU A 36 -12.55 -14.96 -6.83
C GLU A 36 -13.75 -15.03 -7.78
N SER A 37 -14.70 -14.11 -7.65
CA SER A 37 -15.85 -14.01 -8.56
C SER A 37 -15.54 -13.26 -9.86
N GLY A 38 -14.30 -12.82 -10.07
CA GLY A 38 -13.85 -12.15 -11.29
C GLY A 38 -14.34 -10.71 -11.44
N GLN A 39 -14.83 -10.08 -10.37
CA GLN A 39 -15.35 -8.70 -10.37
C GLN A 39 -14.23 -7.66 -10.27
N ARG A 40 -13.23 -7.76 -11.16
CA ARG A 40 -12.00 -6.94 -11.13
C ARG A 40 -12.24 -5.43 -11.14
N PRO A 41 -13.16 -4.87 -11.96
CA PRO A 41 -13.40 -3.43 -11.96
C PRO A 41 -13.87 -2.91 -10.60
N GLU A 42 -14.71 -3.67 -9.90
CA GLU A 42 -15.21 -3.32 -8.56
C GLU A 42 -14.09 -3.38 -7.50
N VAL A 43 -13.20 -4.37 -7.61
CA VAL A 43 -12.02 -4.48 -6.74
C VAL A 43 -11.14 -3.25 -6.91
N LEU A 44 -10.82 -2.88 -8.15
CA LEU A 44 -9.93 -1.73 -8.43
C LEU A 44 -10.55 -0.41 -7.98
N ASP A 45 -11.86 -0.21 -8.19
CA ASP A 45 -12.57 1.00 -7.74
C ASP A 45 -12.52 1.14 -6.21
N ARG A 46 -12.88 0.06 -5.49
CA ARG A 46 -12.87 0.04 -4.03
C ARG A 46 -11.47 0.18 -3.46
N PHE A 47 -10.51 -0.59 -3.99
CA PHE A 47 -9.13 -0.58 -3.54
C PHE A 47 -8.48 0.78 -3.82
N GLY A 48 -8.72 1.38 -4.98
CA GLY A 48 -8.20 2.68 -5.36
C GLY A 48 -8.74 3.84 -4.52
N GLY A 49 -9.92 3.68 -3.92
CA GLY A 49 -10.49 4.65 -2.98
C GLY A 49 -9.91 4.63 -1.57
N LEU A 50 -9.07 3.65 -1.24
CA LEU A 50 -8.46 3.50 0.08
C LEU A 50 -7.25 4.42 0.26
N HIS A 51 -6.95 4.77 1.50
CA HIS A 51 -5.68 5.42 1.83
C HIS A 51 -4.52 4.45 1.57
N PRO A 52 -3.33 4.91 1.12
CA PRO A 52 -2.19 4.02 0.83
C PRO A 52 -1.78 3.09 1.98
N VAL A 53 -1.93 3.57 3.23
CA VAL A 53 -1.74 2.73 4.44
C VAL A 53 -2.72 1.55 4.44
N ASP A 54 -4.01 1.80 4.22
CA ASP A 54 -5.05 0.77 4.23
C ASP A 54 -4.92 -0.17 3.03
N GLN A 55 -4.48 0.34 1.88
CA GLN A 55 -4.11 -0.47 0.71
C GLN A 55 -3.00 -1.47 1.07
N GLY A 56 -1.97 -1.03 1.79
CA GLY A 56 -0.89 -1.89 2.28
C GLY A 56 -1.39 -3.00 3.21
N GLU A 57 -2.23 -2.66 4.19
CA GLU A 57 -2.81 -3.63 5.12
C GLU A 57 -3.74 -4.64 4.42
N VAL A 58 -4.57 -4.17 3.50
CA VAL A 58 -5.43 -5.03 2.68
C VAL A 58 -4.59 -5.99 1.84
N LEU A 59 -3.56 -5.50 1.14
CA LEU A 59 -2.68 -6.36 0.35
C LEU A 59 -1.97 -7.40 1.23
N ALA A 60 -1.50 -7.00 2.42
CA ALA A 60 -0.87 -7.91 3.37
C ALA A 60 -1.83 -9.01 3.86
N GLY A 61 -3.11 -8.67 4.03
CA GLY A 61 -4.16 -9.61 4.44
C GLY A 61 -4.61 -10.59 3.34
N LEU A 62 -4.47 -10.22 2.06
CA LEU A 62 -4.87 -11.07 0.94
C LEU A 62 -3.98 -12.33 0.79
N PRO A 63 -4.56 -13.47 0.34
CA PRO A 63 -3.79 -14.63 -0.10
C PRO A 63 -2.79 -14.24 -1.17
N ARG A 64 -1.61 -14.87 -1.16
CA ARG A 64 -0.48 -14.50 -2.03
C ARG A 64 -0.89 -14.43 -3.50
N GLU A 65 -1.65 -15.39 -3.99
CA GLU A 65 -2.10 -15.48 -5.38
C GLU A 65 -3.00 -14.30 -5.76
N LEU A 66 -3.94 -13.96 -4.87
CA LEU A 66 -4.87 -12.84 -5.05
C LEU A 66 -4.15 -11.49 -4.94
N ARG A 67 -3.23 -11.35 -3.97
CA ARG A 67 -2.35 -10.19 -3.83
C ARG A 67 -1.54 -9.96 -5.11
N GLN A 68 -0.84 -10.97 -5.61
CA GLN A 68 -0.02 -10.83 -6.83
C GLN A 68 -0.89 -10.51 -8.05
N SER A 69 -2.08 -11.10 -8.12
CA SER A 69 -3.01 -10.82 -9.20
C SER A 69 -3.53 -9.38 -9.17
N LEU A 70 -3.82 -8.82 -8.00
CA LEU A 70 -4.22 -7.42 -7.85
C LEU A 70 -3.04 -6.47 -8.14
N LEU A 71 -1.87 -6.76 -7.58
CA LEU A 71 -0.65 -5.97 -7.81
C LEU A 71 -0.27 -5.86 -9.28
N ALA A 72 -0.54 -6.89 -10.10
CA ALA A 72 -0.28 -6.87 -11.53
C ALA A 72 -1.19 -5.89 -12.31
N GLU A 73 -2.31 -5.46 -11.70
CA GLU A 73 -3.25 -4.49 -12.29
C GLU A 73 -2.99 -3.06 -11.81
N LEU A 74 -2.13 -2.86 -10.79
CA LEU A 74 -1.84 -1.54 -10.24
C LEU A 74 -0.72 -0.84 -11.02
N ASP A 75 -0.89 0.44 -11.27
CA ASP A 75 0.16 1.28 -11.83
C ASP A 75 1.34 1.45 -10.86
N ALA A 76 2.52 1.70 -11.42
CA ALA A 76 3.75 1.89 -10.64
C ALA A 76 3.64 3.01 -9.59
N SER A 77 2.91 4.09 -9.90
CA SER A 77 2.68 5.20 -8.96
C SER A 77 1.83 4.82 -7.76
N VAL A 78 0.83 3.96 -7.97
CA VAL A 78 -0.02 3.46 -6.87
C VAL A 78 0.82 2.57 -5.96
N VAL A 79 1.59 1.64 -6.56
CA VAL A 79 2.48 0.77 -5.77
C VAL A 79 3.51 1.58 -5.01
N ALA A 80 4.19 2.53 -5.63
CA ALA A 80 5.15 3.41 -4.95
C ALA A 80 4.49 4.12 -3.74
N GLY A 81 3.30 4.68 -3.92
CA GLY A 81 2.56 5.32 -2.83
C GLY A 81 2.22 4.38 -1.67
N ILE A 82 1.94 3.10 -1.94
CA ILE A 82 1.72 2.08 -0.89
C ILE A 82 3.02 1.77 -0.15
N LEU A 83 4.13 1.63 -0.88
CA LEU A 83 5.44 1.28 -0.31
C LEU A 83 5.91 2.30 0.74
N GLU A 84 5.58 3.58 0.58
CA GLU A 84 5.90 4.65 1.55
C GLU A 84 5.42 4.38 2.98
N PHE A 85 4.36 3.56 3.11
CA PHE A 85 3.72 3.31 4.40
C PHE A 85 3.94 1.89 4.89
N LEU A 86 4.64 1.05 4.12
CA LEU A 86 4.91 -0.33 4.51
C LEU A 86 6.20 -0.45 5.30
N GLU A 87 6.18 -1.35 6.27
CA GLU A 87 7.40 -1.75 6.96
C GLU A 87 8.37 -2.40 5.98
N PRO A 88 9.69 -2.19 6.13
CA PRO A 88 10.69 -2.71 5.22
C PRO A 88 10.44 -4.17 4.86
N GLY A 89 10.29 -5.07 5.85
CA GLY A 89 10.11 -6.51 5.63
C GLY A 89 8.96 -6.94 4.71
N LYS A 90 8.02 -6.05 4.38
CA LYS A 90 6.87 -6.31 3.51
C LYS A 90 7.08 -5.80 2.07
N LEU A 91 8.07 -4.95 1.81
CA LEU A 91 8.26 -4.25 0.52
C LEU A 91 8.49 -5.23 -0.64
N ALA A 92 9.35 -6.23 -0.46
CA ALA A 92 9.66 -7.19 -1.52
C ALA A 92 8.45 -8.03 -1.95
N GLU A 93 7.48 -8.25 -1.05
CA GLU A 93 6.25 -8.98 -1.38
C GLU A 93 5.33 -8.21 -2.34
N MET A 94 5.39 -6.88 -2.31
CA MET A 94 4.57 -6.01 -3.14
C MET A 94 5.11 -5.85 -4.56
N VAL A 95 6.39 -6.13 -4.78
CA VAL A 95 7.04 -5.97 -6.09
C VAL A 95 7.63 -7.26 -6.65
N GLY A 96 7.56 -8.37 -5.91
CA GLY A 96 8.20 -9.63 -6.26
C GLY A 96 7.78 -10.20 -7.62
N GLY A 97 6.56 -9.94 -8.08
CA GLY A 97 6.05 -10.37 -9.39
C GLY A 97 6.34 -9.41 -10.55
N ARG A 98 6.90 -8.22 -10.30
CA ARG A 98 7.10 -7.19 -11.33
C ARG A 98 8.37 -7.46 -12.17
N GLU A 99 8.28 -7.08 -13.44
CA GLU A 99 9.41 -7.09 -14.38
C GLU A 99 10.40 -5.96 -14.03
N PRO A 100 11.71 -6.11 -14.36
CA PRO A 100 12.72 -5.12 -13.98
C PRO A 100 12.41 -3.69 -14.42
N ALA A 101 11.86 -3.49 -15.62
CA ALA A 101 11.52 -2.17 -16.14
C ALA A 101 10.36 -1.50 -15.38
N ASP A 102 9.42 -2.29 -14.87
CA ASP A 102 8.30 -1.80 -14.08
C ASP A 102 8.72 -1.54 -12.63
N LEU A 103 9.57 -2.40 -12.07
CA LEU A 103 10.22 -2.18 -10.78
C LEU A 103 11.07 -0.90 -10.76
N ALA A 104 11.81 -0.61 -11.84
CA ALA A 104 12.58 0.63 -11.96
C ALA A 104 11.67 1.87 -11.87
N GLN A 105 10.51 1.86 -12.52
CA GLN A 105 9.54 2.96 -12.43
C GLN A 105 8.98 3.11 -11.00
N VAL A 106 8.69 2.00 -10.31
CA VAL A 106 8.28 2.05 -8.91
C VAL A 106 9.37 2.69 -8.05
N LEU A 107 10.64 2.30 -8.24
CA LEU A 107 11.78 2.86 -7.51
C LEU A 107 11.96 4.36 -7.76
N ASP A 108 11.81 4.81 -9.01
CA ASP A 108 11.91 6.24 -9.38
C ASP A 108 10.81 7.10 -8.75
N LEU A 109 9.65 6.49 -8.47
CA LEU A 109 8.48 7.14 -7.87
C LEU A 109 8.44 7.05 -6.35
N THR A 110 9.29 6.21 -5.75
CA THR A 110 9.38 5.96 -4.32
C THR A 110 10.43 6.88 -3.68
N GLY A 111 10.23 7.25 -2.43
CA GLY A 111 11.15 7.99 -1.60
C GLY A 111 12.54 7.32 -1.54
N PRO A 112 13.65 8.09 -1.57
CA PRO A 112 15.00 7.51 -1.65
C PRO A 112 15.34 6.51 -0.53
N ASP A 113 14.83 6.76 0.68
CA ASP A 113 14.98 5.89 1.84
C ASP A 113 14.24 4.56 1.67
N VAL A 114 12.96 4.63 1.28
CA VAL A 114 12.13 3.45 1.03
C VAL A 114 12.66 2.66 -0.18
N ALA A 115 13.13 3.34 -1.23
CA ALA A 115 13.74 2.71 -2.40
C ALA A 115 15.03 1.96 -2.03
N VAL A 116 15.89 2.54 -1.18
CA VAL A 116 17.08 1.86 -0.66
C VAL A 116 16.71 0.62 0.15
N ASP A 117 15.70 0.71 1.00
CA ASP A 117 15.23 -0.43 1.80
C ASP A 117 14.58 -1.50 0.94
N LEU A 118 13.88 -1.15 -0.14
CA LEU A 118 13.38 -2.11 -1.11
C LEU A 118 14.52 -2.81 -1.86
N LEU A 119 15.51 -2.06 -2.36
CA LEU A 119 16.67 -2.62 -3.06
C LEU A 119 17.43 -3.65 -2.22
N ARG A 120 17.52 -3.43 -0.91
CA ARG A 120 18.15 -4.37 0.04
C ARG A 120 17.40 -5.70 0.16
N GLN A 121 16.11 -5.73 -0.15
CA GLN A 121 15.23 -6.87 0.08
C GLN A 121 14.90 -7.66 -1.17
N ILE A 122 14.99 -7.04 -2.35
CA ILE A 122 14.87 -7.77 -3.61
C ILE A 122 16.15 -8.58 -3.88
N PRO A 123 16.03 -9.75 -4.54
CA PRO A 123 17.18 -10.56 -4.97
C PRO A 123 18.07 -9.77 -5.94
N GLU A 124 19.37 -10.09 -5.97
CA GLU A 124 20.35 -9.36 -6.78
C GLU A 124 20.03 -9.40 -8.27
N GLU A 125 19.39 -10.47 -8.74
CA GLU A 125 18.97 -10.64 -10.12
C GLU A 125 17.91 -9.63 -10.58
N LYS A 126 17.24 -8.96 -9.64
CA LYS A 126 16.23 -7.91 -9.88
C LYS A 126 16.72 -6.49 -9.58
N ARG A 127 17.94 -6.33 -9.06
CA ARG A 127 18.57 -5.04 -8.79
C ARG A 127 19.16 -4.46 -10.08
#